data_AF-A0A1M3MQ03-F1
#
_entry.id   AF-A0A1M3MQ03-F1
#
_cell.length_a   1.000
_cell.length_b   1.000
_cell.length_c   1.000
_cell.angle_alpha   90.00
_cell.angle_beta   90.00
_cell.angle_gamma   90.00
#
_symmetry.space_group_name_H-M   'P 1'
#
loop_
_entity.id
_entity.type
_entity.pdbx_description
1 polymer ?
#
loop_
_entity_poly.entity_id
_entity_poly.type
_entity_poly.pdbx_seq_one_letter_code
_entity_poly.pdbx_strand_id
1 'polypeptide(L)'
;MQRNRSGADNGRGPALELKLNTEVTRFACVGGLATVTHLTVAAILLRLIPAAPTLVINTIAFCIAFGVSYAGHRYFTFNRTGSPVKFMVTAVSGLIVNNSVVAVLTSLFDIRYAAILAGTAIAPVAVFILSKYWAFGEK
;
A
#
# COMPACT_ATOMS: atom_id res chain seq x y z
N MET A 1 -22.55 27.87 -43.72
CA MET A 1 -21.95 28.45 -42.50
C MET A 1 -21.88 27.37 -41.42
N GLN A 2 -20.69 27.18 -40.84
CA GLN A 2 -20.37 26.62 -39.51
C GLN A 2 -20.90 25.19 -39.18
N ARG A 3 -20.08 24.14 -39.36
CA ARG A 3 -19.20 23.56 -38.31
C ARG A 3 -19.81 23.63 -36.90
N ASN A 4 -20.36 22.51 -36.43
CA ASN A 4 -20.36 22.21 -35.01
C ASN A 4 -19.46 20.99 -34.79
N ARG A 5 -18.18 21.26 -34.49
CA ARG A 5 -17.22 20.28 -33.98
C ARG A 5 -17.28 20.33 -32.46
N SER A 6 -17.29 19.15 -31.84
CA SER A 6 -16.66 18.78 -30.56
C SER A 6 -17.60 17.80 -29.85
N GLY A 7 -17.49 16.47 -30.01
CA GLY A 7 -16.24 15.73 -30.09
C GLY A 7 -15.57 15.64 -28.71
N ALA A 8 -16.34 15.32 -27.68
CA ALA A 8 -15.84 14.87 -26.38
C ALA A 8 -16.44 13.49 -26.03
N ASP A 9 -16.53 12.60 -27.03
CA ASP A 9 -16.51 11.18 -26.75
C ASP A 9 -15.06 10.85 -26.38
N ASN A 10 -14.83 10.74 -25.07
CA ASN A 10 -13.53 10.40 -24.52
C ASN A 10 -13.27 8.93 -24.89
N GLY A 11 -12.73 8.69 -26.10
CA GLY A 11 -12.67 7.42 -26.85
C GLY A 11 -11.92 6.26 -26.20
N ARG A 12 -12.16 6.01 -24.91
CA ARG A 12 -11.80 4.80 -24.18
C ARG A 12 -12.89 3.77 -24.48
N GLY A 13 -12.67 2.94 -25.49
CA GLY A 13 -13.63 1.87 -25.83
C GLY A 13 -13.89 0.92 -24.65
N PRO A 14 -15.00 0.16 -24.65
CA PRO A 14 -15.45 -0.68 -23.53
C PRO A 14 -14.41 -1.72 -23.07
N ALA A 15 -13.51 -2.14 -23.96
CA ALA A 15 -12.41 -3.05 -23.63
C ALA A 15 -11.32 -2.41 -22.72
N LEU A 16 -11.09 -1.11 -22.82
CA LEU A 16 -10.14 -0.38 -21.96
C LEU A 16 -10.73 -0.18 -20.56
N GLU A 17 -12.03 0.12 -20.47
CA GLU A 17 -12.73 0.28 -19.18
C GLU A 17 -12.81 -1.04 -18.40
N LEU A 18 -13.14 -2.15 -19.08
CA LEU A 18 -13.15 -3.49 -18.48
C LEU A 18 -11.77 -3.92 -17.95
N LYS A 19 -10.69 -3.62 -18.69
CA LYS A 19 -9.32 -3.95 -18.27
C LYS A 19 -8.90 -3.16 -17.02
N LEU A 20 -9.14 -1.84 -17.02
CA LEU A 20 -8.79 -0.98 -15.88
C LEU A 20 -9.55 -1.39 -14.61
N ASN A 21 -10.85 -1.68 -14.71
CA ASN A 21 -11.65 -2.13 -13.56
C ASN A 21 -11.16 -3.45 -12.98
N THR A 22 -10.73 -4.38 -13.83
CA THR A 22 -10.24 -5.69 -13.40
C THR A 22 -8.89 -5.58 -12.67
N GLU A 23 -7.98 -4.75 -13.16
CA GLU A 23 -6.66 -4.52 -12.55
C GLU A 23 -6.77 -3.80 -11.21
N VAL A 24 -7.60 -2.75 -11.12
CA VAL A 24 -7.87 -2.04 -9.86
C VAL A 24 -8.50 -2.96 -8.83
N THR A 25 -9.46 -3.79 -9.24
CA THR A 25 -10.12 -4.75 -8.33
C THR A 25 -9.13 -5.78 -7.79
N ARG A 26 -8.27 -6.34 -8.67
CA ARG A 26 -7.23 -7.29 -8.25
C ARG A 26 -6.21 -6.64 -7.32
N PHE A 27 -5.79 -5.42 -7.63
CA PHE A 27 -4.87 -4.65 -6.79
C PHE A 27 -5.47 -4.39 -5.41
N ALA A 28 -6.71 -3.89 -5.35
CA ALA A 28 -7.42 -3.65 -4.10
C ALA A 28 -7.62 -4.94 -3.28
N CYS A 29 -7.91 -6.06 -3.94
CA CYS A 29 -8.09 -7.35 -3.26
C CYS A 29 -6.79 -7.86 -2.63
N VAL A 30 -5.67 -7.83 -3.38
CA VAL A 30 -4.36 -8.26 -2.84
C VAL A 30 -3.86 -7.29 -1.76
N GLY A 31 -4.01 -5.98 -1.95
CA GLY A 31 -3.67 -4.97 -0.95
C GLY A 31 -4.52 -5.09 0.33
N GLY A 32 -5.82 -5.35 0.18
CA GLY A 32 -6.73 -5.61 1.30
C GLY A 32 -6.32 -6.84 2.09
N LEU A 33 -6.03 -7.96 1.41
CA LEU A 33 -5.57 -9.20 2.06
C LEU A 33 -4.26 -9.00 2.82
N ALA A 34 -3.31 -8.25 2.23
CA ALA A 34 -2.05 -7.90 2.89
C ALA A 34 -2.29 -7.04 4.13
N THR A 35 -3.20 -6.06 4.06
CA THR A 35 -3.56 -5.19 5.19
C THR A 35 -4.19 -5.99 6.33
N VAL A 36 -5.14 -6.88 6.02
CA VAL A 36 -5.75 -7.78 7.02
C VAL A 36 -4.68 -8.65 7.67
N THR A 37 -3.79 -9.24 6.87
CA THR A 37 -2.68 -10.07 7.36
C THR A 37 -1.78 -9.26 8.31
N HIS A 38 -1.40 -8.04 7.93
CA HIS A 38 -0.60 -7.14 8.79
C HIS A 38 -1.27 -6.93 10.14
N LEU A 39 -2.54 -6.53 10.15
CA LEU A 39 -3.27 -6.22 11.38
C LEU A 39 -3.47 -7.46 12.25
N THR A 40 -3.79 -8.61 11.66
CA THR A 40 -3.94 -9.88 12.38
C THR A 40 -2.62 -10.30 13.02
N VAL A 41 -1.52 -10.28 12.26
CA VAL A 41 -0.19 -10.65 12.78
C VAL A 41 0.27 -9.69 13.87
N ALA A 42 0.09 -8.37 13.67
CA ALA A 42 0.41 -7.37 14.68
C ALA A 42 -0.40 -7.58 15.97
N ALA A 43 -1.70 -7.86 15.87
CA ALA A 43 -2.55 -8.14 17.02
C ALA A 43 -2.14 -9.40 17.77
N ILE A 44 -1.76 -10.47 17.05
CA ILE A 44 -1.24 -11.71 17.64
C ILE A 44 0.08 -11.42 18.37
N LEU A 45 1.03 -10.74 17.73
CA LEU A 45 2.35 -10.43 18.31
C LEU A 45 2.25 -9.50 19.53
N LEU A 46 1.34 -8.52 19.53
CA LEU A 46 1.07 -7.66 20.69
C LEU A 46 0.58 -8.47 21.91
N ARG A 47 -0.13 -9.59 21.68
CA ARG A 47 -0.60 -10.47 22.76
C ARG A 47 0.45 -11.49 23.19
N LEU A 48 1.20 -12.06 22.25
CA LEU A 48 2.22 -13.08 22.53
C LEU A 48 3.48 -12.49 23.17
N ILE A 49 3.85 -11.26 22.81
CA ILE A 49 5.10 -10.63 23.22
C ILE A 49 4.84 -9.19 23.69
N PRO A 50 4.04 -8.98 24.76
CA PRO A 50 3.60 -7.64 25.16
C PRO A 50 4.76 -6.70 25.52
N ALA A 51 5.88 -7.24 26.02
CA ALA A 51 7.07 -6.48 26.37
C ALA A 51 7.92 -6.04 25.15
N ALA A 52 7.67 -6.59 23.96
CA ALA A 52 8.44 -6.22 22.78
C ALA A 52 8.09 -4.78 22.32
N PRO A 53 9.07 -4.00 21.81
CA PRO A 53 8.79 -2.66 21.29
C PRO A 53 7.78 -2.69 20.14
N THR A 54 6.85 -1.73 20.14
CA THR A 54 5.78 -1.64 19.11
C THR A 54 6.34 -1.59 17.69
N LEU A 55 7.49 -0.94 17.49
CA LEU A 55 8.16 -0.88 16.18
C LEU A 55 8.63 -2.26 15.69
N VAL A 56 9.13 -3.11 16.59
CA VAL A 56 9.59 -4.47 16.24
C VAL A 56 8.40 -5.31 15.82
N ILE A 57 7.30 -5.25 16.58
CA ILE A 57 6.06 -5.95 16.25
C ILE A 57 5.51 -5.49 14.90
N ASN A 58 5.45 -4.17 14.68
CA ASN A 58 4.95 -3.60 13.43
C ASN A 58 5.81 -4.00 12.22
N THR A 59 7.13 -4.05 12.40
CA THR A 59 8.07 -4.44 11.34
C THR A 59 7.92 -5.92 10.97
N ILE A 60 7.80 -6.81 11.96
CA ILE A 60 7.59 -8.26 11.71
C ILE A 60 6.25 -8.48 10.99
N ALA A 61 5.18 -7.81 11.45
CA ALA A 61 3.87 -7.86 10.82
C ALA A 61 3.93 -7.39 9.36
N PHE A 62 4.64 -6.29 9.09
CA PHE A 62 4.84 -5.79 7.74
C PHE A 62 5.58 -6.79 6.85
N CYS A 63 6.66 -7.41 7.33
CA CYS A 63 7.42 -8.40 6.55
C CYS A 63 6.55 -9.58 6.13
N ILE A 64 5.70 -10.08 7.03
CA ILE A 64 4.78 -11.19 6.74
C ILE A 64 3.71 -10.74 5.73
N ALA A 65 3.09 -9.58 5.96
CA ALA A 65 2.09 -9.01 5.04
C ALA A 65 2.66 -8.73 3.65
N PHE A 66 3.89 -8.22 3.57
CA PHE A 66 4.61 -7.99 2.33
C PHE A 66 4.86 -9.30 1.58
N GLY A 67 5.25 -10.37 2.28
CA GLY A 67 5.38 -11.70 1.69
C GLY A 67 4.08 -12.21 1.06
N VAL A 68 2.94 -12.03 1.76
CA VAL A 68 1.61 -12.37 1.23
C VAL A 68 1.24 -11.51 0.03
N SER A 69 1.48 -10.20 0.08
CA SER A 69 1.23 -9.28 -1.04
C SER A 69 2.08 -9.63 -2.27
N TYR A 70 3.37 -9.90 -2.06
CA TYR A 70 4.30 -10.29 -3.12
C TYR A 70 3.89 -11.62 -3.75
N ALA A 71 3.54 -12.63 -2.94
CA ALA A 71 3.03 -13.90 -3.44
C ALA A 71 1.71 -13.71 -4.21
N GLY A 72 0.76 -12.95 -3.68
CA GLY A 72 -0.52 -12.66 -4.34
C GLY A 72 -0.34 -11.97 -5.69
N HIS A 73 0.50 -10.94 -5.76
CA HIS A 73 0.80 -10.26 -7.02
C HIS A 73 1.60 -11.12 -8.00
N ARG A 74 2.53 -11.95 -7.51
CA ARG A 74 3.37 -12.84 -8.34
C ARG A 74 2.60 -14.04 -8.90
N TYR A 75 1.67 -14.63 -8.14
CA TYR A 75 0.91 -15.81 -8.57
C TYR A 75 -0.41 -15.46 -9.26
N PHE A 76 -1.05 -14.34 -8.90
CA PHE A 76 -2.41 -14.02 -9.35
C PHE A 76 -2.48 -12.83 -10.32
N THR A 77 -1.66 -11.79 -10.12
CA THR A 77 -1.82 -10.52 -10.87
C THR A 77 -0.88 -10.39 -12.06
N PHE A 78 0.43 -10.63 -11.88
CA PHE A 78 1.43 -10.37 -12.91
C PHE A 78 2.10 -11.65 -13.37
N ASN A 79 1.78 -12.05 -14.60
CA ASN A 79 2.55 -13.04 -15.35
C ASN A 79 3.96 -12.47 -15.62
N ARG A 80 4.87 -12.61 -14.65
CA ARG A 80 6.34 -12.40 -14.72
C ARG A 80 6.93 -11.10 -15.31
N THR A 81 6.22 -9.97 -15.34
CA THR A 81 6.76 -8.71 -15.94
C THR A 81 7.05 -7.56 -14.96
N GLY A 82 6.73 -7.71 -13.68
CA GLY A 82 7.02 -6.67 -12.66
C GLY A 82 8.45 -6.75 -12.13
N SER A 83 9.16 -5.60 -12.04
CA SER A 83 10.47 -5.53 -11.40
C SER A 83 10.34 -5.68 -9.87
N PRO A 84 10.90 -6.75 -9.27
CA PRO A 84 10.80 -6.97 -7.82
C PRO A 84 11.53 -5.88 -7.02
N VAL A 85 12.56 -5.26 -7.60
CA VAL A 85 13.33 -4.18 -6.97
C VAL A 85 12.47 -2.93 -6.76
N LYS A 86 11.71 -2.52 -7.78
CA LYS A 86 10.81 -1.36 -7.65
C LYS A 86 9.72 -1.61 -6.61
N PHE A 87 9.19 -2.83 -6.55
CA PHE A 87 8.22 -3.22 -5.53
C PHE A 87 8.82 -3.17 -4.11
N MET A 88 10.04 -3.67 -3.96
CA MET A 88 10.79 -3.63 -2.70
C MET A 88 11.04 -2.19 -2.26
N VAL A 89 11.48 -1.30 -3.17
CA VAL A 89 11.71 0.12 -2.86
C VAL A 89 10.42 0.79 -2.39
N THR A 90 9.30 0.60 -3.09
CA THR A 90 8.01 1.16 -2.67
C THR A 90 7.59 0.64 -1.30
N ALA A 91 7.78 -0.66 -1.04
CA ALA A 91 7.44 -1.26 0.24
C ALA A 91 8.33 -0.76 1.37
N VAL A 92 9.64 -0.63 1.15
CA VAL A 92 10.58 -0.06 2.14
C VAL A 92 10.22 1.38 2.46
N SER A 93 9.91 2.21 1.46
CA SER A 93 9.43 3.58 1.69
C SER A 93 8.15 3.59 2.53
N GLY A 94 7.20 2.69 2.23
CA GLY A 94 5.98 2.53 3.03
C GLY A 94 6.26 2.10 4.46
N LEU A 95 7.19 1.17 4.66
CA LEU A 95 7.60 0.71 5.98
C LEU A 95 8.24 1.83 6.80
N ILE A 96 9.12 2.64 6.20
CA ILE A 96 9.74 3.78 6.86
C ILE A 96 8.66 4.75 7.34
N VAL A 97 7.75 5.16 6.46
CA VAL A 97 6.67 6.08 6.84
C VAL A 97 5.75 5.48 7.89
N ASN A 98 5.36 4.20 7.74
CA ASN A 98 4.53 3.50 8.72
C ASN A 98 5.19 3.51 10.10
N ASN A 99 6.46 3.09 10.19
CA ASN A 99 7.19 3.05 11.44
C ASN A 99 7.42 4.44 12.03
N SER A 100 7.62 5.49 11.23
CA SER A 100 7.71 6.86 11.73
C SER A 100 6.41 7.30 12.40
N VAL A 101 5.26 7.03 11.77
CA VAL A 101 3.94 7.32 12.34
C VAL A 101 3.74 6.54 13.64
N VAL A 102 4.00 5.23 13.63
CA VAL A 102 3.88 4.37 14.82
C VAL A 102 4.79 4.87 15.96
N ALA A 103 6.03 5.25 15.66
CA ALA A 103 6.98 5.73 16.65
C ALA A 103 6.49 7.03 17.32
N VAL A 104 6.02 7.99 16.53
CA VAL A 104 5.51 9.28 17.03
C VAL A 104 4.25 9.09 17.88
N LEU A 105 3.30 8.28 17.41
CA LEU A 105 2.06 8.05 18.16
C LEU A 105 2.29 7.26 19.46
N THR A 106 3.20 6.29 19.43
CA THR A 106 3.53 5.51 20.63
C THR A 106 4.30 6.36 21.65
N SER A 107 5.20 7.26 21.21
CA SER A 107 5.95 8.11 22.13
C SER A 107 5.12 9.23 22.77
N LEU A 108 4.12 9.75 22.07
CA LEU A 108 3.29 10.85 22.57
C LEU A 108 2.09 10.38 23.40
N PHE A 109 1.47 9.25 23.04
CA PHE A 109 0.15 8.87 23.55
C PHE A 109 0.09 7.44 24.12
N ASP A 110 1.18 6.65 24.05
CA ASP A 110 1.26 5.25 24.52
C ASP A 110 0.17 4.29 23.94
N ILE A 111 -0.46 4.67 22.83
CA ILE A 111 -1.57 3.94 22.20
C ILE A 111 -1.09 2.98 21.11
N ARG A 112 -0.57 1.81 21.50
CA ARG A 112 0.09 0.85 20.60
C ARG A 112 -0.80 0.37 19.42
N TYR A 113 -2.04 -0.05 19.69
CA TYR A 113 -2.95 -0.55 18.65
C TYR A 113 -3.38 0.54 17.66
N ALA A 114 -3.77 1.71 18.17
CA ALA A 114 -4.18 2.83 17.34
C ALA A 114 -3.01 3.40 16.51
N ALA A 115 -1.80 3.38 17.07
CA ALA A 115 -0.58 3.77 16.36
C ALA A 115 -0.34 2.86 15.13
N ILE A 116 -0.44 1.53 15.29
CA ILE A 116 -0.28 0.57 14.18
C ILE A 116 -1.38 0.76 13.12
N LEU A 117 -2.63 0.97 13.53
CA LEU A 117 -3.73 1.24 12.60
C LEU A 117 -3.49 2.52 11.79
N ALA A 118 -3.12 3.61 12.47
CA ALA A 118 -2.83 4.90 11.84
C ALA A 118 -1.63 4.81 10.89
N GLY A 119 -0.53 4.18 11.31
CA GLY A 119 0.64 3.98 10.46
C GLY A 119 0.32 3.17 9.21
N THR A 120 -0.47 2.10 9.35
CA THR A 120 -0.89 1.24 8.23
C THR A 120 -1.80 1.98 7.23
N ALA A 121 -2.66 2.88 7.71
CA ALA A 121 -3.51 3.70 6.84
C ALA A 121 -2.75 4.85 6.16
N ILE A 122 -1.86 5.53 6.90
CA ILE A 122 -1.17 6.75 6.43
C ILE A 122 -0.03 6.43 5.46
N ALA A 123 0.71 5.35 5.71
CA ALA A 123 1.88 4.98 4.90
C ALA A 123 1.61 4.91 3.39
N PRO A 124 0.59 4.19 2.87
CA PRO A 124 0.34 4.14 1.43
C PRO A 124 -0.04 5.49 0.84
N VAL A 125 -0.78 6.34 1.58
CA VAL A 125 -1.14 7.70 1.14
C VAL A 125 0.10 8.57 1.04
N ALA A 126 0.97 8.54 2.05
CA ALA A 126 2.21 9.30 2.07
C ALA A 126 3.19 8.85 0.99
N VAL A 127 3.37 7.53 0.79
CA VAL A 127 4.20 7.00 -0.31
C VAL A 127 3.65 7.40 -1.67
N PHE A 128 2.32 7.40 -1.85
CA PHE A 128 1.70 7.90 -3.08
C PHE A 128 2.03 9.38 -3.31
N ILE A 129 1.89 10.22 -2.29
CA ILE A 129 2.20 11.64 -2.36
C ILE A 129 3.69 11.88 -2.66
N LEU A 130 4.59 11.19 -1.95
CA LEU A 130 6.04 11.24 -2.17
C LEU A 130 6.40 10.81 -3.60
N SER A 131 5.83 9.70 -4.07
CA SER A 131 6.05 9.21 -5.43
C SER A 131 5.51 10.19 -6.47
N LYS A 132 4.37 10.84 -6.19
CA LYS A 132 3.78 11.85 -7.07
C LYS A 132 4.65 13.10 -7.18
N TYR A 133 5.17 13.63 -6.07
CA TYR A 133 6.02 14.83 -6.09
C TYR A 133 7.45 14.56 -6.56
N TRP A 134 7.98 13.36 -6.35
CA TRP A 134 9.32 12.97 -6.81
C TRP A 134 9.33 12.54 -8.29
N ALA A 135 8.30 11.85 -8.79
CA ALA A 135 8.23 11.40 -10.18
C ALA A 135 7.63 12.42 -11.16
N PHE A 136 6.87 13.42 -10.66
CA PHE A 136 6.32 14.53 -11.48
C PHE A 136 6.85 15.90 -11.03
N GLY A 137 7.92 15.92 -10.25
CA GLY A 137 8.71 17.12 -9.98
C GLY A 137 9.57 17.51 -11.18
N GLU A 138 8.97 17.60 -12.36
CA GLU A 138 9.53 18.33 -13.49
C GLU A 138 8.99 19.76 -13.43
N LYS A 139 9.78 20.63 -12.81
CA LYS A 139 10.08 21.97 -13.33
C LYS A 139 11.54 22.28 -13.06
#